data_AF-A0A151CEC5-F1
#
_entry.id   AF-A0A151CEC5-F1
#
_cell.length_a   1.000
_cell.length_b   1.000
_cell.length_c   1.000
_cell.angle_alpha   90.00
_cell.angle_beta   90.00
_cell.angle_gamma   90.00
#
_symmetry.space_group_name_H-M   'P 1'
#
loop_
_entity.id
_entity.type
_entity.pdbx_description
1 polymer ?
#
loop_
_entity_poly.entity_id
_entity_poly.type
_entity_poly.pdbx_seq_one_letter_code
_entity_poly.pdbx_strand_id
1 'polypeptide(L)'
;MFGSLFGSKNQKLVHKWEEEHKEIVALATKVLELYEKGNHEAAKRSLRELNTLAVDHVMDEDLKLFKLMKEESDKLDPKTESMVTDFIAGFKHTKVALMNFLAKYSNPEVPLNDEFYTTFKELVDILAQRISFEESNLYSRLDNS
;
A
#
# COMPACT_ATOMS: atom_id res chain seq x y z
N MET A 1 21.54 21.23 -23.82
CA MET A 1 20.31 20.98 -23.05
C MET A 1 20.55 19.76 -22.18
N PHE A 2 20.96 19.95 -20.92
CA PHE A 2 21.10 18.88 -19.93
C PHE A 2 20.11 19.16 -18.80
N GLY A 3 18.82 19.01 -19.12
CA GLY A 3 17.74 19.22 -18.17
C GLY A 3 17.66 18.03 -17.22
N SER A 4 18.07 18.28 -15.97
CA SER A 4 17.85 17.48 -14.76
C SER A 4 17.81 15.95 -14.89
N LEU A 5 18.97 15.31 -14.72
CA LEU A 5 19.08 13.85 -14.47
C LEU A 5 18.58 13.44 -13.07
N PHE A 6 17.97 14.35 -12.32
CA PHE A 6 17.46 14.10 -10.98
C PHE A 6 16.01 14.58 -10.89
N GLY A 7 15.06 13.64 -10.84
CA GLY A 7 13.67 13.98 -10.52
C GLY A 7 13.57 14.71 -9.18
N SER A 8 12.50 15.50 -9.02
CA SER A 8 12.22 16.20 -7.75
C SER A 8 12.14 15.19 -6.59
N LYS A 9 12.29 15.66 -5.34
CA LYS A 9 12.18 14.76 -4.17
C LYS A 9 10.84 14.03 -4.13
N ASN A 10 9.77 14.66 -4.62
CA ASN A 10 8.43 14.09 -4.70
C ASN A 10 8.33 13.05 -5.82
N GLN A 11 8.92 13.31 -7.00
CA GLN A 11 8.94 12.34 -8.11
C GLN A 11 9.66 11.04 -7.73
N LYS A 12 10.80 11.14 -7.03
CA LYS A 12 11.52 9.97 -6.52
C LYS A 12 10.71 9.18 -5.49
N LEU A 13 9.89 9.88 -4.71
CA LEU A 13 9.07 9.28 -3.68
C LEU A 13 7.88 8.54 -4.29
N VAL A 14 7.17 9.19 -5.21
CA VAL A 14 6.09 8.59 -6.00
C VAL A 14 6.57 7.33 -6.69
N HIS A 15 7.71 7.41 -7.40
CA HIS A 15 8.23 6.25 -8.11
C HIS A 15 8.57 5.08 -7.17
N LYS A 16 9.12 5.36 -5.98
CA LYS A 16 9.35 4.32 -4.96
C LYS A 16 8.04 3.65 -4.56
N TRP A 17 7.00 4.43 -4.29
CA TRP A 17 5.70 3.90 -3.86
C TRP A 17 4.99 3.10 -4.95
N GLU A 18 5.08 3.54 -6.21
CA GLU A 18 4.57 2.77 -7.36
C GLU A 18 5.28 1.41 -7.53
N GLU A 19 6.59 1.36 -7.34
CA GLU A 19 7.33 0.09 -7.37
C GLU A 19 6.96 -0.80 -6.18
N GLU A 20 6.79 -0.23 -4.98
CA GLU A 20 6.30 -0.96 -3.81
C GLU A 20 4.88 -1.51 -4.04
N HIS A 21 3.98 -0.75 -4.66
CA HIS A 21 2.63 -1.21 -5.03
C HIS A 21 2.68 -2.43 -5.96
N LYS A 22 3.52 -2.40 -7.00
CA LYS A 22 3.70 -3.54 -7.91
C LYS A 22 4.15 -4.78 -7.16
N GLU A 23 5.09 -4.64 -6.24
CA GLU A 23 5.61 -5.76 -5.45
C GLU A 23 4.58 -6.28 -4.43
N ILE A 24 3.83 -5.38 -3.78
CA ILE A 24 2.70 -5.72 -2.90
C ILE A 24 1.65 -6.54 -3.66
N VAL A 25 1.24 -6.10 -4.86
CA VAL A 25 0.27 -6.83 -5.69
C VAL A 25 0.83 -8.18 -6.11
N ALA A 26 2.09 -8.24 -6.55
CA ALA A 26 2.72 -9.49 -6.96
C ALA A 26 2.79 -10.51 -5.81
N LEU A 27 3.16 -10.07 -4.61
CA LEU A 27 3.18 -10.92 -3.41
C LEU A 27 1.78 -11.38 -3.01
N ALA A 28 0.78 -10.50 -3.07
CA ALA A 28 -0.61 -10.85 -2.79
C ALA A 28 -1.14 -11.93 -3.75
N THR A 29 -0.92 -11.75 -5.05
CA THR A 29 -1.26 -12.77 -6.06
C THR A 29 -0.55 -14.08 -5.81
N LYS A 30 0.76 -14.04 -5.50
CA LYS A 30 1.56 -15.23 -5.21
C LYS A 30 1.04 -15.99 -3.98
N VAL A 31 0.61 -15.29 -2.93
CA VAL A 31 0.00 -15.91 -1.74
C VAL A 31 -1.27 -16.67 -2.12
N LEU A 32 -2.16 -16.05 -2.90
CA LEU A 32 -3.39 -16.69 -3.37
C LEU A 32 -3.09 -17.94 -4.21
N GLU A 33 -2.20 -17.83 -5.20
CA GLU A 33 -1.86 -18.96 -6.06
C GLU A 33 -1.25 -20.13 -5.28
N LEU A 34 -0.36 -19.85 -4.32
CA LEU A 34 0.28 -20.88 -3.50
C LEU A 34 -0.73 -21.54 -2.56
N TYR A 35 -1.67 -20.77 -2.02
CA TYR A 35 -2.77 -21.29 -1.23
C TYR A 35 -3.66 -22.24 -2.06
N GLU A 36 -4.09 -21.81 -3.25
CA GLU A 36 -4.94 -22.60 -4.14
C GLU A 36 -4.27 -23.89 -4.62
N LYS A 37 -2.94 -23.89 -4.74
CA LYS A 37 -2.12 -25.08 -5.04
C LYS A 37 -1.90 -26.00 -3.82
N GLY A 38 -2.46 -25.68 -2.66
CA GLY A 38 -2.28 -26.41 -1.39
C GLY A 38 -0.89 -26.25 -0.78
N ASN A 39 -0.05 -25.34 -1.29
CA ASN A 39 1.31 -25.10 -0.80
C ASN A 39 1.31 -24.04 0.31
N HIS A 40 0.67 -24.38 1.43
CA HIS A 40 0.44 -23.46 2.54
C HIS A 40 1.74 -22.93 3.16
N GLU A 41 2.79 -23.75 3.22
CA GLU A 41 4.11 -23.32 3.72
C GLU A 41 4.72 -22.21 2.87
N ALA A 42 4.68 -22.36 1.53
CA ALA A 42 5.16 -21.32 0.65
C ALA A 42 4.26 -20.08 0.67
N ALA A 43 2.94 -20.26 0.72
CA ALA A 43 1.98 -19.16 0.85
C ALA A 43 2.28 -18.35 2.12
N LYS A 44 2.59 -19.02 3.23
CA LYS A 44 2.92 -18.37 4.50
C LYS A 44 4.23 -17.59 4.48
N ARG A 45 5.24 -18.10 3.77
CA ARG A 45 6.48 -17.34 3.55
C ARG A 45 6.22 -16.06 2.77
N SER A 46 5.48 -16.15 1.67
CA SER A 46 5.13 -14.95 0.88
C SER A 46 4.17 -14.01 1.61
N LEU A 47 3.31 -14.52 2.50
CA LEU A 47 2.48 -13.68 3.36
C LEU A 47 3.30 -12.87 4.36
N ARG A 48 4.41 -13.42 4.86
CA ARG A 48 5.34 -12.68 5.73
C ARG A 48 6.09 -11.59 4.98
N GLU A 49 6.56 -11.91 3.77
CA GLU A 49 7.17 -10.92 2.86
C GLU A 49 6.19 -9.78 2.58
N LEU A 50 4.94 -10.11 2.24
CA LEU A 50 3.86 -9.15 2.04
C LEU A 50 3.60 -8.31 3.30
N ASN A 51 3.56 -8.94 4.47
CA ASN A 51 3.34 -8.23 5.74
C ASN A 51 4.42 -7.18 5.99
N THR A 52 5.70 -7.54 5.86
CA THR A 52 6.80 -6.60 6.05
C THR A 52 6.69 -5.43 5.07
N LEU A 53 6.54 -5.72 3.78
CA LEU A 53 6.47 -4.68 2.75
C LEU A 53 5.26 -3.76 2.92
N ALA A 54 4.07 -4.32 3.16
CA ALA A 54 2.84 -3.55 3.30
C ALA A 54 2.85 -2.68 4.57
N VAL A 55 3.37 -3.18 5.69
CA VAL A 55 3.52 -2.39 6.93
C VAL A 55 4.46 -1.21 6.68
N ASP A 56 5.65 -1.49 6.13
CA ASP A 56 6.68 -0.47 5.90
C ASP A 56 6.18 0.61 4.91
N HIS A 57 5.56 0.18 3.81
CA HIS A 57 4.97 1.07 2.81
C HIS A 57 3.91 1.99 3.42
N VAL A 58 2.91 1.42 4.10
CA VAL A 58 1.80 2.20 4.68
C VAL A 58 2.28 3.14 5.79
N MET A 59 3.32 2.77 6.55
CA MET A 59 3.92 3.67 7.54
C MET A 59 4.72 4.81 6.90
N ASP A 60 5.52 4.50 5.88
CA ASP A 60 6.31 5.49 5.13
C ASP A 60 5.41 6.51 4.43
N GLU A 61 4.34 6.04 3.81
CA GLU A 61 3.35 6.86 3.13
C GLU A 61 2.61 7.79 4.10
N ASP A 62 2.08 7.28 5.22
CA ASP A 62 1.42 8.10 6.24
C ASP A 62 2.34 9.22 6.76
N LEU A 63 3.59 8.88 7.11
CA LEU A 63 4.55 9.85 7.66
C LEU A 63 4.89 10.94 6.65
N LYS A 64 5.09 10.56 5.39
CA LYS A 64 5.51 11.50 4.35
C LYS A 64 4.35 12.33 3.83
N LEU A 65 3.15 11.76 3.69
CA LEU A 65 1.94 12.51 3.35
C LEU A 65 1.61 13.51 4.46
N PHE A 66 1.67 13.10 5.72
CA PHE A 66 1.48 14.02 6.85
C PHE A 66 2.50 15.16 6.85
N LYS A 67 3.77 14.84 6.62
CA LYS A 67 4.83 15.85 6.52
C LYS A 67 4.59 16.82 5.37
N LEU A 68 4.20 16.30 4.20
CA LEU A 68 3.92 17.11 3.01
C LEU A 68 2.72 18.02 3.22
N MET A 69 1.63 17.50 3.80
CA MET A 69 0.48 18.31 4.20
C MET A 69 0.86 19.43 5.18
N LYS A 70 1.78 19.17 6.12
CA LYS A 70 2.19 20.16 7.13
C LYS A 70 3.19 21.18 6.61
N GLU A 71 4.12 20.78 5.76
CA GLU A 71 5.21 21.64 5.25
C GLU A 71 4.85 22.35 3.96
N GLU A 72 3.89 21.83 3.21
CA GLU A 72 3.47 22.35 1.91
C GLU A 72 1.96 22.64 1.84
N SER A 73 1.27 22.77 2.99
CA SER A 73 -0.16 23.15 3.06
C SER A 73 -0.49 24.35 2.18
N ASP A 74 0.40 25.34 2.16
CA ASP A 74 0.19 26.61 1.45
C ASP A 74 0.38 26.46 -0.08
N LYS A 75 0.92 25.33 -0.53
CA LYS A 75 1.13 24.99 -1.95
C LYS A 75 0.13 23.96 -2.47
N LEU A 76 -0.53 23.22 -1.58
CA LEU A 76 -1.58 22.29 -1.95
C LEU A 76 -2.86 23.06 -2.20
N ASP A 77 -3.52 22.80 -3.33
CA ASP A 77 -4.84 23.37 -3.55
C ASP A 77 -5.87 22.72 -2.59
N PRO A 78 -6.90 23.46 -2.15
CA PRO A 78 -7.87 22.95 -1.17
C PRO A 78 -8.58 21.65 -1.60
N LYS A 79 -8.71 21.40 -2.90
CA LYS A 79 -9.31 20.16 -3.41
C LYS A 79 -8.36 18.98 -3.20
N THR A 80 -7.06 19.15 -3.42
CA THR A 80 -6.06 18.12 -3.10
C THR A 80 -6.06 17.82 -1.60
N GLU A 81 -6.04 18.85 -0.75
CA GLU A 81 -6.04 18.67 0.70
C GLU A 81 -7.29 17.90 1.19
N SER A 82 -8.48 18.24 0.66
CA SER A 82 -9.72 17.51 0.95
C SER A 82 -9.64 16.06 0.49
N MET A 83 -9.15 15.81 -0.73
CA MET A 83 -9.03 14.44 -1.26
C MET A 83 -8.07 13.59 -0.43
N VAL A 84 -6.93 14.13 0.00
CA VAL A 84 -5.98 13.44 0.88
C VAL A 84 -6.63 13.15 2.23
N THR A 85 -7.32 14.13 2.80
CA THR A 85 -7.97 13.99 4.12
C THR A 85 -9.08 12.94 4.11
N ASP A 86 -9.97 13.00 3.12
CA ASP A 86 -11.07 12.05 2.95
C ASP A 86 -10.55 10.63 2.69
N PHE A 87 -9.46 10.52 1.94
CA PHE A 87 -8.80 9.26 1.66
C PHE A 87 -8.14 8.65 2.90
N ILE A 88 -7.35 9.42 3.66
CA ILE A 88 -6.75 8.97 4.93
C ILE A 88 -7.85 8.52 5.90
N ALA A 89 -8.94 9.28 6.00
CA ALA A 89 -10.08 8.95 6.85
C ALA A 89 -10.78 7.65 6.40
N GLY A 90 -11.04 7.51 5.10
CA GLY A 90 -11.69 6.34 4.51
C GLY A 90 -10.85 5.07 4.62
N PHE A 91 -9.52 5.19 4.52
CA PHE A 91 -8.63 4.03 4.55
C PHE A 91 -8.22 3.61 5.96
N LYS A 92 -8.43 4.45 6.99
CA LYS A 92 -8.01 4.15 8.37
C LYS A 92 -8.54 2.80 8.88
N HIS A 93 -9.81 2.49 8.62
CA HIS A 93 -10.42 1.23 9.04
C HIS A 93 -9.85 0.03 8.28
N THR A 94 -9.67 0.18 6.97
CA THR A 94 -9.06 -0.86 6.12
C THR A 94 -7.62 -1.13 6.50
N LYS A 95 -6.82 -0.08 6.76
CA LYS A 95 -5.45 -0.21 7.26
C LYS A 95 -5.41 -1.05 8.52
N VAL A 96 -6.25 -0.74 9.51
CA VAL A 96 -6.30 -1.51 10.76
C VAL A 96 -6.71 -2.97 10.49
N ALA A 97 -7.69 -3.20 9.63
CA ALA A 97 -8.11 -4.55 9.25
C ALA A 97 -6.98 -5.34 8.57
N LEU A 98 -6.28 -4.73 7.61
CA LEU A 98 -5.14 -5.32 6.91
C LEU A 98 -4.00 -5.66 7.89
N MET A 99 -3.64 -4.73 8.77
CA MET A 99 -2.56 -4.94 9.75
C MET A 99 -2.90 -6.04 10.75
N ASN A 100 -4.13 -6.06 11.27
CA ASN A 100 -4.58 -7.13 12.16
C ASN A 100 -4.60 -8.49 11.45
N PHE A 101 -5.05 -8.51 10.19
CA PHE A 101 -5.08 -9.71 9.38
C PHE A 101 -3.67 -10.27 9.12
N LEU A 102 -2.75 -9.42 8.63
CA LEU A 102 -1.39 -9.82 8.34
C LEU A 102 -0.66 -10.24 9.62
N ALA A 103 -0.89 -9.56 10.74
CA ALA A 103 -0.34 -9.96 12.04
C ALA A 103 -0.87 -11.33 12.51
N LYS A 104 -2.18 -11.60 12.36
CA LYS A 104 -2.79 -12.89 12.71
C LYS A 104 -2.18 -14.04 11.90
N TYR A 105 -2.18 -13.91 10.57
CA TYR A 105 -1.86 -15.04 9.69
C TYR A 105 -0.37 -15.18 9.34
N SER A 106 0.45 -14.16 9.60
CA SER A 106 1.92 -14.29 9.54
C SER A 106 2.50 -15.16 10.67
N ASN A 107 1.76 -15.33 11.77
CA ASN A 107 2.14 -16.20 12.87
C ASN A 107 2.27 -17.67 12.39
N PRO A 108 3.43 -18.34 12.60
CA PRO A 108 3.63 -19.74 12.20
C PRO A 108 2.56 -20.71 12.71
N GLU A 109 1.96 -20.47 13.87
CA GLU A 109 1.00 -21.37 14.51
C GLU A 109 -0.42 -21.26 13.95
N VAL A 110 -0.76 -20.17 13.26
CA VAL A 110 -2.12 -19.92 12.75
C VAL A 110 -2.28 -20.54 11.36
N PRO A 111 -3.11 -21.57 11.14
CA PRO A 111 -3.26 -22.19 9.83
C PRO A 111 -3.92 -21.26 8.81
N LEU A 112 -3.55 -21.40 7.54
CA LEU A 112 -4.25 -20.76 6.43
C LEU A 112 -5.50 -21.60 6.13
N ASN A 113 -6.66 -21.18 6.65
CA ASN A 113 -7.95 -21.85 6.52
C ASN A 113 -8.87 -21.11 5.51
N ASP A 114 -10.10 -21.57 5.31
CA ASP A 114 -11.02 -20.93 4.35
C ASP A 114 -11.37 -19.48 4.74
N GLU A 115 -11.39 -19.19 6.05
CA GLU A 115 -11.54 -17.84 6.60
C GLU A 115 -10.36 -16.94 6.16
N PHE A 116 -9.13 -17.46 6.21
CA PHE A 116 -7.95 -16.77 5.69
C PHE A 116 -8.17 -16.40 4.22
N TYR A 117 -8.52 -17.39 3.37
CA TYR A 117 -8.64 -17.16 1.93
C TYR A 117 -9.71 -16.12 1.58
N THR A 118 -10.88 -16.25 2.20
CA THR A 118 -12.01 -15.33 1.97
C THR A 118 -11.64 -13.90 2.38
N THR A 119 -11.13 -13.75 3.61
CA THR A 119 -10.75 -12.43 4.14
C THR A 119 -9.57 -11.83 3.38
N PHE A 120 -8.59 -12.65 2.98
CA PHE A 120 -7.43 -12.18 2.24
C PHE A 120 -7.83 -11.63 0.88
N LYS A 121 -8.74 -12.32 0.17
CA LYS A 121 -9.23 -11.88 -1.12
C LYS A 121 -9.95 -10.53 -1.04
N GLU A 122 -10.83 -10.37 -0.05
CA GLU A 122 -11.50 -9.09 0.20
C GLU A 122 -10.49 -7.96 0.49
N LEU A 123 -9.48 -8.22 1.32
CA LEU A 123 -8.43 -7.24 1.62
C LEU A 123 -7.59 -6.88 0.40
N VAL A 124 -7.28 -7.85 -0.47
CA VAL A 124 -6.55 -7.61 -1.73
C VAL A 124 -7.37 -6.75 -2.69
N ASP A 125 -8.68 -6.99 -2.80
CA ASP A 125 -9.56 -6.16 -3.63
C ASP A 125 -9.61 -4.71 -3.13
N ILE A 126 -9.70 -4.51 -1.82
CA ILE A 126 -9.69 -3.16 -1.23
C ILE A 126 -8.31 -2.49 -1.42
N LEU A 127 -7.23 -3.24 -1.28
CA LEU A 127 -5.87 -2.75 -1.52
C LEU A 127 -5.68 -2.30 -2.98
N ALA A 128 -6.21 -3.05 -3.94
CA ALA A 128 -6.17 -2.66 -5.35
C ALA A 128 -6.95 -1.37 -5.62
N GLN A 129 -8.10 -1.18 -4.99
CA GLN A 129 -8.87 0.08 -5.07
C GLN A 129 -8.08 1.26 -4.50
N ARG A 130 -7.39 1.05 -3.37
CA ARG A 130 -6.49 2.04 -2.78
C ARG A 130 -5.37 2.44 -3.74
N ILE A 131 -4.62 1.47 -4.24
CA ILE A 131 -3.49 1.69 -5.14
C ILE A 131 -3.95 2.49 -6.37
N SER A 132 -5.08 2.08 -6.96
CA SER A 132 -5.65 2.78 -8.11
C SER A 132 -6.01 4.24 -7.82
N PHE A 133 -6.56 4.52 -6.63
CA PHE A 133 -6.87 5.88 -6.22
C PHE A 133 -5.59 6.72 -6.02
N GLU A 134 -4.59 6.18 -5.33
CA GLU A 134 -3.33 6.85 -5.02
C GLU A 134 -2.58 7.22 -6.30
N GLU A 135 -2.41 6.26 -7.20
CA GLU A 135 -1.71 6.47 -8.48
C GLU A 135 -2.46 7.45 -9.38
N SER A 136 -3.78 7.34 -9.48
CA SER A 136 -4.57 8.18 -10.39
C SER A 136 -4.73 9.63 -9.90
N ASN A 137 -4.66 9.87 -8.58
CA ASN A 137 -5.01 11.16 -8.00
C ASN A 137 -3.88 11.81 -7.21
N LEU A 138 -3.30 11.07 -6.26
CA LEU A 138 -2.37 11.64 -5.29
C LEU A 138 -0.99 11.76 -5.90
N TYR A 139 -0.50 10.67 -6.48
CA TYR A 139 0.85 10.58 -7.05
C TYR A 139 0.98 11.46 -8.29
N SER A 140 -0.05 11.49 -9.14
CA SER A 140 -0.09 12.38 -10.31
C SER A 140 0.03 13.86 -9.94
N ARG A 141 -0.39 14.28 -8.73
CA ARG A 141 -0.22 15.66 -8.25
C ARG A 141 1.14 15.90 -7.61
N LEU A 142 1.64 14.93 -6.86
CA LEU A 142 2.97 14.97 -6.25
C LEU A 142 4.11 14.92 -7.28
N ASP A 143 3.90 14.23 -8.40
CA ASP A 143 4.87 14.12 -9.50
C ASP A 143 4.95 15.42 -10.33
N ASN A 144 3.86 16.19 -10.36
CA ASN A 144 3.74 17.46 -11.08
C ASN A 144 4.06 18.71 -10.22
N SER A 145 4.52 18.54 -8.97
CA SER A 145 4.86 19.62 -8.02
C SER A 145 6.37 19.83 -7.82
#